data_AF-A0A098G2B4-F1
#
_entry.id   AF-A0A098G2B4-F1
#
_cell.length_a   1.000
_cell.length_b   1.000
_cell.length_c   1.000
_cell.angle_alpha   90.00
_cell.angle_beta   90.00
_cell.angle_gamma   90.00
#
_symmetry.space_group_name_H-M   'P 1'
#
loop_
_entity.id
_entity.type
_entity.pdbx_description
1 polymer ?
#
loop_
_entity_poly.entity_id
_entity_poly.type
_entity_poly.pdbx_seq_one_letter_code
_entity_poly.pdbx_strand_id
1 'polypeptide(L)'
;MKTSNKITGIIAYVLSSTTIAAASSSTLYEKLYRLTEKVYYSEYSFSLEQQQTIAALADQIEAVASYPNNTSCGNKLSVFQEAYKWSYSSQGLNLTSSEAEKFATDVSNKLCPATYFKTFQFSYNFAYKSDGMNKTKSSARSFATMISDYEAASFYTKNSVQCFIDGYNFAYSSDGMNKTRSGAEEYATKLCLG
;
A
#
# COMPACT_ATOMS: atom_id res chain seq x y z
N MET A 1 21.28 -13.59 -15.93
CA MET A 1 21.14 -13.86 -14.48
C MET A 1 20.19 -12.91 -13.75
N LYS A 2 20.28 -11.57 -13.90
CA LYS A 2 19.32 -10.65 -13.24
C LYS A 2 17.86 -10.81 -13.70
N THR A 3 17.65 -11.09 -14.98
CA THR A 3 16.31 -11.23 -15.59
C THR A 3 15.62 -12.53 -15.19
N SER A 4 16.34 -13.66 -15.26
CA SER A 4 15.96 -14.96 -14.68
C SER A 4 15.41 -14.84 -13.26
N ASN A 5 16.17 -14.21 -12.34
CA ASN A 5 15.73 -14.06 -10.96
C ASN A 5 14.45 -13.22 -10.81
N LYS A 6 14.23 -12.21 -11.68
CA LYS A 6 13.00 -11.43 -11.71
C LYS A 6 11.80 -12.26 -12.20
N ILE A 7 11.96 -12.96 -13.33
CA ILE A 7 10.87 -13.77 -13.91
C ILE A 7 10.51 -14.94 -13.00
N THR A 8 11.50 -15.65 -12.48
CA THR A 8 11.28 -16.73 -11.51
C THR A 8 10.67 -16.19 -10.22
N GLY A 9 11.07 -14.98 -9.78
CA GLY A 9 10.46 -14.28 -8.64
C GLY A 9 9.00 -13.91 -8.86
N ILE A 10 8.65 -13.37 -10.04
CA ILE A 10 7.27 -13.05 -10.42
C ILE A 10 6.42 -14.31 -10.48
N ILE A 11 6.93 -15.38 -11.08
CA ILE A 11 6.17 -16.63 -11.18
C ILE A 11 6.02 -17.27 -9.79
N ALA A 12 7.06 -17.26 -8.96
CA ALA A 12 6.95 -17.69 -7.56
C ALA A 12 5.95 -16.83 -6.76
N TYR A 13 5.91 -15.52 -6.99
CA TYR A 13 4.95 -14.61 -6.38
C TYR A 13 3.50 -14.89 -6.83
N VAL A 14 3.27 -15.11 -8.13
CA VAL A 14 1.97 -15.52 -8.70
C VAL A 14 1.53 -16.91 -8.19
N LEU A 15 2.47 -17.84 -8.05
CA LEU A 15 2.23 -19.18 -7.49
C LEU A 15 1.98 -19.15 -5.97
N SER A 16 2.57 -18.20 -5.25
CA SER A 16 2.35 -18.05 -3.79
C SER A 16 1.04 -17.32 -3.48
N SER A 17 0.65 -16.32 -4.27
CA SER A 17 -0.60 -15.56 -4.11
C SER A 17 -1.86 -16.34 -4.53
N THR A 18 -1.71 -17.41 -5.31
CA THR A 18 -2.80 -18.35 -5.64
C THR A 18 -3.09 -19.36 -4.52
N THR A 19 -2.35 -19.36 -3.41
CA THR A 19 -2.61 -20.27 -2.28
C THR A 19 -3.87 -19.95 -1.47
N ILE A 20 -4.57 -18.83 -1.73
CA ILE A 20 -5.90 -18.54 -1.15
C ILE A 20 -7.04 -18.93 -2.12
N ALA A 21 -6.74 -19.28 -3.37
CA ALA A 21 -7.69 -19.98 -4.24
C ALA A 21 -7.52 -21.50 -4.07
N ALA A 22 -7.80 -22.00 -2.87
CA ALA A 22 -7.83 -23.44 -2.65
C ALA A 22 -8.93 -24.09 -3.53
N ALA A 23 -8.50 -25.13 -4.26
CA ALA A 23 -9.27 -26.23 -4.86
C ALA A 23 -9.78 -26.16 -6.32
N SER A 24 -9.40 -25.19 -7.17
CA SER A 24 -9.75 -25.26 -8.61
C SER A 24 -8.60 -24.95 -9.58
N SER A 25 -7.51 -25.72 -9.48
CA SER A 25 -6.97 -26.50 -10.60
C SER A 25 -5.51 -26.87 -10.34
N SER A 26 -5.27 -28.14 -10.05
CA SER A 26 -3.93 -28.76 -10.19
C SER A 26 -3.31 -28.43 -11.57
N THR A 27 -4.14 -28.18 -12.59
CA THR A 27 -3.72 -27.84 -13.94
C THR A 27 -3.13 -26.44 -14.10
N LEU A 28 -3.55 -25.42 -13.34
CA LEU A 28 -2.97 -24.07 -13.48
C LEU A 28 -1.59 -23.99 -12.85
N TYR A 29 -1.43 -24.52 -11.64
CA TYR A 29 -0.14 -24.59 -10.95
C TYR A 29 0.87 -25.39 -11.78
N GLU A 30 0.48 -26.57 -12.28
CA GLU A 30 1.34 -27.39 -13.13
C GLU A 30 1.67 -26.73 -14.47
N LYS A 31 0.71 -26.02 -15.09
CA LYS A 31 0.95 -25.24 -16.31
C LYS A 31 1.92 -24.08 -16.07
N LEU A 32 1.78 -23.36 -14.96
CA LEU A 32 2.68 -22.26 -14.59
C LEU A 32 4.08 -22.77 -14.26
N TYR A 33 4.20 -23.88 -13.53
CA TYR A 33 5.49 -24.52 -13.24
C TYR A 33 6.22 -24.95 -14.54
N ARG A 34 5.52 -25.67 -15.43
CA ARG A 34 6.08 -26.08 -16.73
C ARG A 34 6.42 -24.88 -17.63
N LEU A 35 5.66 -23.78 -17.54
CA LEU A 35 5.97 -22.55 -18.26
C LEU A 35 7.27 -21.91 -17.72
N THR A 36 7.44 -21.87 -16.39
CA THR A 36 8.65 -21.35 -15.73
C THR A 36 9.89 -22.11 -16.16
N GLU A 37 9.80 -23.44 -16.16
CA GLU A 37 10.89 -24.32 -16.60
C GLU A 37 11.26 -24.05 -18.07
N LYS A 38 10.28 -23.92 -18.96
CA LYS A 38 10.51 -23.60 -20.37
C LYS A 38 11.12 -22.20 -20.58
N VAL A 39 10.74 -21.21 -19.76
CA VAL A 39 11.30 -19.86 -19.83
C VAL A 39 12.75 -19.85 -19.33
N TYR A 40 13.06 -20.62 -18.29
CA TYR A 40 14.43 -20.76 -17.77
C TYR A 40 15.41 -21.32 -18.82
N TYR A 41 14.99 -22.34 -19.58
CA TYR A 41 15.85 -22.93 -20.62
C TYR A 41 15.91 -22.12 -21.92
N SER A 42 14.91 -21.29 -22.23
CA SER A 42 14.91 -20.46 -23.44
C SER A 42 15.68 -19.14 -23.30
N GLU A 43 15.96 -18.70 -22.06
CA GLU A 43 16.72 -17.48 -21.77
C GLU A 43 18.13 -17.47 -22.40
N TYR A 44 18.78 -18.64 -22.48
CA TYR A 44 20.10 -18.80 -23.11
C TYR A 44 20.06 -18.74 -24.65
N SER A 45 18.86 -18.82 -25.23
CA SER A 45 18.65 -18.81 -26.69
C SER A 45 18.09 -17.48 -27.20
N PHE A 46 17.77 -16.53 -26.30
CA PHE A 46 17.20 -15.25 -26.68
C PHE A 46 18.27 -14.25 -27.12
N SER A 47 17.95 -13.48 -28.16
CA SER A 47 18.72 -12.30 -28.54
C SER A 47 18.65 -11.23 -27.45
N LEU A 48 19.56 -10.26 -27.50
CA LEU A 48 19.58 -9.15 -26.54
C LEU A 48 18.25 -8.35 -26.55
N GLU A 49 17.67 -8.11 -27.72
CA GLU A 49 16.37 -7.42 -27.86
C GLU A 49 15.22 -8.22 -27.24
N GLN A 50 15.23 -9.55 -27.39
CA GLN A 50 14.23 -10.42 -26.78
C GLN A 50 14.36 -10.40 -25.26
N GLN A 51 15.58 -10.42 -24.72
CA GLN A 51 15.82 -10.30 -23.28
C GLN A 51 15.32 -8.96 -22.71
N GLN A 52 15.53 -7.85 -23.43
CA GLN A 52 15.03 -6.53 -23.02
C GLN A 52 13.50 -6.47 -23.04
N THR A 53 12.88 -7.05 -24.06
CA THR A 53 11.41 -7.13 -24.17
C THR A 53 10.81 -7.95 -23.04
N ILE A 54 11.42 -9.09 -22.72
CA ILE A 54 10.99 -9.94 -21.61
C ILE A 54 11.17 -9.23 -20.26
N ALA A 55 12.25 -8.49 -20.06
CA ALA A 55 12.45 -7.70 -18.84
C ALA A 55 11.37 -6.63 -18.67
N ALA A 56 11.03 -5.90 -19.74
CA ALA A 56 9.97 -4.90 -19.71
C ALA A 56 8.59 -5.53 -19.43
N LEU A 57 8.31 -6.71 -20.01
CA LEU A 57 7.07 -7.44 -19.73
C LEU A 57 7.02 -7.96 -18.29
N ALA A 58 8.15 -8.42 -17.75
CA ALA A 58 8.26 -8.85 -16.36
C ALA A 58 7.93 -7.69 -15.40
N ASP A 59 8.50 -6.49 -15.64
CA ASP A 59 8.19 -5.30 -14.84
C ASP A 59 6.69 -4.93 -14.93
N GLN A 60 6.03 -5.12 -16.10
CA GLN A 60 4.59 -4.92 -16.25
C GLN A 60 3.76 -5.96 -15.49
N ILE A 61 4.15 -7.24 -15.51
CA ILE A 61 3.46 -8.31 -14.77
C ILE A 61 3.62 -8.11 -13.26
N GLU A 62 4.81 -7.73 -12.79
CA GLU A 62 5.06 -7.41 -11.39
C GLU A 62 4.20 -6.23 -10.94
N ALA A 63 4.10 -5.18 -11.76
CA ALA A 63 3.18 -4.08 -11.52
C ALA A 63 1.73 -4.61 -11.38
N VAL A 64 1.24 -5.42 -12.33
CA VAL A 64 -0.12 -6.01 -12.28
C VAL A 64 -0.35 -6.91 -11.06
N ALA A 65 0.64 -7.73 -10.69
CA ALA A 65 0.55 -8.64 -9.54
C ALA A 65 0.67 -7.90 -8.19
N SER A 66 1.33 -6.75 -8.17
CA SER A 66 1.44 -5.89 -6.99
C SER A 66 0.16 -5.09 -6.70
N TYR A 67 -0.79 -5.05 -7.64
CA TYR A 67 -2.07 -4.37 -7.39
C TYR A 67 -2.81 -5.07 -6.25
N PRO A 68 -3.39 -4.29 -5.32
CA PRO A 68 -4.26 -4.84 -4.30
C PRO A 68 -5.41 -5.63 -4.93
N ASN A 69 -5.57 -6.90 -4.53
CA ASN A 69 -6.68 -7.75 -4.95
C ASN A 69 -7.86 -7.69 -3.96
N ASN A 70 -9.02 -8.19 -4.36
CA ASN A 70 -10.26 -8.16 -3.55
C ASN A 70 -10.09 -8.73 -2.13
N THR A 71 -9.22 -9.73 -1.93
CA THR A 71 -8.92 -10.29 -0.62
C THR A 71 -8.14 -9.32 0.26
N SER A 72 -7.14 -8.63 -0.30
CA SER A 72 -6.37 -7.59 0.39
C SER A 72 -7.16 -6.30 0.62
N CYS A 73 -8.11 -6.00 -0.27
CA CYS A 73 -8.93 -4.80 -0.22
C CYS A 73 -10.13 -4.88 0.71
N GLY A 74 -10.45 -6.08 1.19
CA GLY A 74 -11.57 -6.33 2.09
C GLY A 74 -12.94 -6.16 1.42
N ASN A 75 -13.97 -6.69 2.09
CA ASN A 75 -15.34 -6.53 1.63
C ASN A 75 -15.87 -5.13 2.01
N LYS A 76 -16.62 -4.50 1.11
CA LYS A 76 -17.19 -3.16 1.32
C LYS A 76 -18.01 -3.04 2.62
N LEU A 77 -18.87 -4.03 2.91
CA LEU A 77 -19.71 -4.03 4.10
C LEU A 77 -18.87 -4.18 5.38
N SER A 78 -17.86 -5.06 5.38
CA SER A 78 -17.01 -5.24 6.56
C SER A 78 -16.20 -3.98 6.85
N VAL A 79 -15.62 -3.34 5.81
CA VAL A 79 -14.87 -2.10 5.97
C VAL A 79 -15.78 -0.96 6.41
N PHE A 80 -16.99 -0.87 5.86
CA PHE A 80 -17.98 0.11 6.31
C PHE A 80 -18.27 -0.02 7.81
N GLN A 81 -18.57 -1.23 8.28
CA GLN A 81 -18.86 -1.48 9.71
C GLN A 81 -17.68 -1.13 10.61
N GLU A 82 -16.47 -1.48 10.20
CA GLU A 82 -15.24 -1.18 10.93
C GLU A 82 -14.97 0.34 10.98
N ALA A 83 -15.04 1.01 9.83
CA ALA A 83 -14.84 2.45 9.72
C ALA A 83 -15.91 3.23 10.50
N TYR A 84 -17.17 2.80 10.47
CA TYR A 84 -18.25 3.38 11.26
C TYR A 84 -17.95 3.26 12.76
N LYS A 85 -17.70 2.03 13.23
CA LYS A 85 -17.42 1.77 14.65
C LYS A 85 -16.23 2.56 15.15
N TRP A 86 -15.15 2.61 14.37
CA TRP A 86 -13.95 3.35 14.75
C TRP A 86 -14.18 4.86 14.76
N SER A 87 -14.80 5.41 13.71
CA SER A 87 -15.03 6.86 13.61
C SER A 87 -16.02 7.39 14.63
N TYR A 88 -17.00 6.57 15.05
CA TYR A 88 -17.92 6.88 16.13
C TYR A 88 -17.29 6.74 17.53
N SER A 89 -16.23 5.94 17.67
CA SER A 89 -15.60 5.70 18.96
C SER A 89 -14.80 6.90 19.49
N SER A 90 -14.69 6.99 20.82
CA SER A 90 -13.87 8.00 21.51
C SER A 90 -12.36 7.86 21.22
N GLN A 91 -11.91 6.65 20.88
CA GLN A 91 -10.52 6.34 20.50
C GLN A 91 -10.22 6.63 19.02
N GLY A 92 -11.25 6.83 18.19
CA GLY A 92 -11.10 7.20 16.79
C GLY A 92 -11.42 8.67 16.58
N LEU A 93 -12.35 8.94 15.66
CA LEU A 93 -12.71 10.31 15.30
C LEU A 93 -13.75 10.94 16.23
N ASN A 94 -14.40 10.17 17.11
CA ASN A 94 -15.49 10.63 17.99
C ASN A 94 -16.53 11.49 17.25
N LEU A 95 -16.93 11.04 16.07
CA LEU A 95 -17.91 11.71 15.23
C LEU A 95 -19.32 11.43 15.76
N THR A 96 -20.28 12.28 15.38
CA THR A 96 -21.70 11.94 15.52
C THR A 96 -22.04 10.74 14.63
N SER A 97 -23.17 10.07 14.88
CA SER A 97 -23.58 8.90 14.09
C SER A 97 -23.66 9.21 12.58
N SER A 98 -24.22 10.36 12.20
CA SER A 98 -24.37 10.75 10.78
C SER A 98 -23.01 11.06 10.13
N GLU A 99 -22.09 11.67 10.86
CA GLU A 99 -20.74 11.94 10.39
C GLU A 99 -19.89 10.66 10.29
N ALA A 100 -20.05 9.73 11.24
CA ALA A 100 -19.42 8.41 11.22
C ALA A 100 -19.92 7.57 10.05
N GLU A 101 -21.23 7.59 9.78
CA GLU A 101 -21.84 6.94 8.61
C GLU A 101 -21.29 7.52 7.29
N LYS A 102 -21.22 8.85 7.18
CA LYS A 102 -20.64 9.50 6.01
C LYS A 102 -19.19 9.09 5.82
N PHE A 103 -18.38 9.13 6.88
CA PHE A 103 -16.98 8.71 6.83
C PHE A 103 -16.84 7.24 6.39
N ALA A 104 -17.63 6.34 6.98
CA ALA A 104 -17.62 4.93 6.63
C ALA A 104 -18.02 4.68 5.17
N THR A 105 -19.01 5.44 4.69
CA THR A 105 -19.43 5.41 3.27
C THR A 105 -18.27 5.83 2.36
N ASP A 106 -17.64 6.97 2.66
CA ASP A 106 -16.54 7.51 1.87
C ASP A 106 -15.35 6.52 1.81
N VAL A 107 -14.99 5.92 2.94
CA VAL A 107 -13.92 4.91 3.03
C VAL A 107 -14.28 3.64 2.25
N SER A 108 -15.49 3.11 2.45
CA SER A 108 -15.94 1.87 1.80
C SER A 108 -16.09 1.99 0.28
N ASN A 109 -16.23 3.23 -0.24
CA ASN A 109 -16.30 3.51 -1.67
C ASN A 109 -14.93 3.64 -2.35
N LYS A 110 -13.82 3.61 -1.59
CA LYS A 110 -12.48 3.64 -2.18
C LYS A 110 -12.18 2.34 -2.93
N LEU A 111 -11.29 2.41 -3.92
CA LEU A 111 -10.92 1.27 -4.77
C LEU A 111 -10.46 0.05 -3.95
N CYS A 112 -9.68 0.31 -2.89
CA CYS A 112 -9.20 -0.70 -1.97
C CYS A 112 -9.52 -0.27 -0.53
N PRO A 113 -10.75 -0.50 -0.05
CA PRO A 113 -11.27 0.19 1.13
C PRO A 113 -10.56 -0.23 2.42
N ALA A 114 -10.17 -1.50 2.58
CA ALA A 114 -9.45 -1.95 3.79
C ALA A 114 -8.06 -1.33 3.88
N THR A 115 -7.31 -1.29 2.78
CA THR A 115 -5.98 -0.67 2.76
C THR A 115 -6.09 0.84 2.97
N TYR A 116 -7.04 1.50 2.30
CA TYR A 116 -7.32 2.91 2.54
C TYR A 116 -7.58 3.20 4.01
N PHE A 117 -8.45 2.41 4.64
CA PHE A 117 -8.83 2.61 6.03
C PHE A 117 -7.66 2.39 6.99
N LYS A 118 -6.86 1.35 6.78
CA LYS A 118 -5.64 1.10 7.58
C LYS A 118 -4.64 2.25 7.47
N THR A 119 -4.37 2.70 6.25
CA THR A 119 -3.49 3.84 5.97
C THR A 119 -4.01 5.10 6.66
N PHE A 120 -5.33 5.33 6.62
CA PHE A 120 -5.97 6.46 7.27
C PHE A 120 -5.82 6.39 8.79
N GLN A 121 -6.13 5.25 9.42
CA GLN A 121 -5.99 5.08 10.87
C GLN A 121 -4.56 5.29 11.34
N PHE A 122 -3.60 4.71 10.63
CA PHE A 122 -2.18 4.83 10.95
C PHE A 122 -1.71 6.28 10.85
N SER A 123 -2.02 6.96 9.74
CA SER A 123 -1.67 8.36 9.51
C SER A 123 -2.35 9.29 10.51
N TYR A 124 -3.63 9.05 10.83
CA TYR A 124 -4.37 9.83 11.82
C TYR A 124 -3.75 9.71 13.21
N ASN A 125 -3.43 8.49 13.63
CA ASN A 125 -2.83 8.24 14.94
C ASN A 125 -1.46 8.91 15.06
N PHE A 126 -0.61 8.80 14.04
CA PHE A 126 0.68 9.49 14.02
C PHE A 126 0.51 11.02 14.08
N ALA A 127 -0.44 11.56 13.31
CA ALA A 127 -0.66 13.00 13.28
C ALA A 127 -1.24 13.54 14.59
N TYR A 128 -2.16 12.80 15.23
CA TYR A 128 -2.90 13.26 16.40
C TYR A 128 -2.15 13.08 17.72
N LYS A 129 -1.38 11.98 17.87
CA LYS A 129 -0.71 11.69 19.14
C LYS A 129 0.35 12.73 19.48
N SER A 130 0.58 12.92 20.79
CA SER A 130 1.54 13.87 21.34
C SER A 130 3.00 13.51 21.05
N ASP A 131 3.30 12.21 20.91
CA ASP A 131 4.60 11.66 20.52
C ASP A 131 4.82 11.61 19.00
N GLY A 132 3.77 11.91 18.22
CA GLY A 132 3.86 12.11 16.77
C GLY A 132 3.86 13.60 16.41
N MET A 133 2.96 14.01 15.51
CA MET A 133 2.91 15.40 15.05
C MET A 133 2.16 16.34 16.01
N ASN A 134 1.41 15.80 16.98
CA ASN A 134 0.60 16.55 17.96
C ASN A 134 -0.34 17.59 17.30
N LYS A 135 -0.98 17.22 16.20
CA LYS A 135 -1.96 18.05 15.49
C LYS A 135 -3.31 18.03 16.22
N THR A 136 -4.12 19.06 15.99
CA THR A 136 -5.54 19.03 16.37
C THR A 136 -6.27 17.90 15.63
N LYS A 137 -7.40 17.44 16.16
CA LYS A 137 -8.21 16.37 15.52
C LYS A 137 -8.56 16.70 14.07
N SER A 138 -8.92 17.94 13.76
CA SER A 138 -9.23 18.37 12.39
C SER A 138 -8.00 18.32 11.48
N SER A 139 -6.86 18.83 11.92
CA SER A 139 -5.62 18.80 11.15
C SER A 139 -5.06 17.39 10.99
N ALA A 140 -5.17 16.52 12.01
CA ALA A 140 -4.79 15.12 11.92
C ALA A 140 -5.67 14.35 10.93
N ARG A 141 -6.99 14.62 10.91
CA ARG A 141 -7.91 14.07 9.91
C ARG A 141 -7.53 14.51 8.50
N SER A 142 -7.28 15.80 8.27
CA SER A 142 -6.87 16.31 6.95
C SER A 142 -5.56 15.68 6.47
N PHE A 143 -4.58 15.53 7.37
CA PHE A 143 -3.34 14.82 7.06
C PHE A 143 -3.58 13.36 6.68
N ALA A 144 -4.36 12.63 7.47
CA ALA A 144 -4.68 11.23 7.20
C ALA A 144 -5.40 11.03 5.86
N THR A 145 -6.34 11.92 5.51
CA THR A 145 -6.99 11.93 4.19
C THR A 145 -5.97 12.13 3.07
N MET A 146 -5.12 13.16 3.18
CA MET A 146 -4.10 13.49 2.17
C MET A 146 -3.18 12.30 1.87
N ILE A 147 -2.61 11.70 2.92
CA ILE A 147 -1.71 10.55 2.80
C ILE A 147 -2.44 9.34 2.21
N SER A 148 -3.65 9.05 2.68
CA SER A 148 -4.41 7.89 2.19
C SER A 148 -4.82 8.04 0.73
N ASP A 149 -5.18 9.26 0.31
CA ASP A 149 -5.49 9.56 -1.08
C ASP A 149 -4.24 9.49 -1.97
N TYR A 150 -3.08 9.96 -1.48
CA TYR A 150 -1.79 9.84 -2.18
C TYR A 150 -1.39 8.37 -2.38
N GLU A 151 -1.47 7.56 -1.33
CA GLU A 151 -1.18 6.12 -1.40
C GLU A 151 -2.15 5.43 -2.36
N ALA A 152 -3.45 5.73 -2.26
CA ALA A 152 -4.46 5.17 -3.15
C ALA A 152 -4.21 5.52 -4.63
N ALA A 153 -3.77 6.75 -4.92
CA ALA A 153 -3.41 7.17 -6.29
C ALA A 153 -2.20 6.40 -6.85
N SER A 154 -1.34 5.88 -5.98
CA SER A 154 -0.20 5.02 -6.34
C SER A 154 -0.48 3.52 -6.17
N PHE A 155 -1.75 3.15 -5.99
CA PHE A 155 -2.15 1.77 -5.71
C PHE A 155 -1.41 1.14 -4.52
N TYR A 156 -1.03 1.97 -3.54
CA TYR A 156 -0.34 1.58 -2.30
C TYR A 156 1.06 0.97 -2.50
N THR A 157 1.69 1.25 -3.65
CA THR A 157 3.04 0.73 -3.98
C THR A 157 4.18 1.52 -3.34
N LYS A 158 3.90 2.74 -2.84
CA LYS A 158 4.94 3.68 -2.41
C LYS A 158 5.36 3.57 -0.95
N ASN A 159 4.53 2.99 -0.07
CA ASN A 159 4.75 3.00 1.38
C ASN A 159 5.11 4.41 1.91
N SER A 160 4.46 5.41 1.33
CA SER A 160 4.66 6.85 1.53
C SER A 160 4.46 7.24 2.99
N VAL A 161 3.56 6.57 3.73
CA VAL A 161 3.32 6.88 5.14
C VAL A 161 4.55 6.57 5.99
N GLN A 162 5.17 5.41 5.78
CA GLN A 162 6.35 5.03 6.54
C GLN A 162 7.54 5.92 6.20
N CYS A 163 7.76 6.19 4.91
CA CYS A 163 8.76 7.18 4.48
C CYS A 163 8.53 8.52 5.18
N PHE A 164 7.29 9.00 5.20
CA PHE A 164 6.96 10.29 5.83
C PHE A 164 7.27 10.27 7.33
N ILE A 165 6.87 9.22 8.06
CA ILE A 165 7.11 9.10 9.50
C ILE A 165 8.61 9.08 9.79
N ASP A 166 9.38 8.30 9.03
CA ASP A 166 10.82 8.18 9.22
C ASP A 166 11.53 9.51 8.92
N GLY A 167 11.15 10.16 7.82
CA GLY A 167 11.65 11.48 7.44
C GLY A 167 11.28 12.56 8.47
N TYR A 168 10.05 12.52 9.00
CA TYR A 168 9.59 13.44 10.04
C TYR A 168 10.39 13.24 11.34
N ASN A 169 10.51 12.01 11.81
CA ASN A 169 11.20 11.67 13.06
C ASN A 169 12.68 12.04 12.98
N PHE A 170 13.34 11.72 11.86
CA PHE A 170 14.72 12.15 11.62
C PHE A 170 14.83 13.68 11.66
N ALA A 171 13.94 14.39 10.97
CA ALA A 171 14.01 15.84 10.91
C ALA A 171 13.69 16.53 12.25
N TYR A 172 12.77 15.98 13.04
CA TYR A 172 12.33 16.54 14.32
C TYR A 172 13.23 16.17 15.50
N SER A 173 13.90 15.02 15.45
CA SER A 173 14.75 14.53 16.55
C SER A 173 15.94 15.46 16.83
N SER A 174 16.35 15.50 18.10
CA SER A 174 17.55 16.23 18.57
C SER A 174 18.83 15.71 17.93
N ASP A 175 18.88 14.41 17.67
CA ASP A 175 20.05 13.71 17.12
C ASP A 175 20.08 13.73 15.59
N GLY A 176 18.96 14.12 14.95
CA GLY A 176 18.84 14.28 13.51
C GLY A 176 19.00 15.73 13.08
N MET A 177 17.98 16.31 12.44
CA MET A 177 18.06 17.70 11.94
C MET A 177 17.61 18.75 12.96
N ASN A 178 17.04 18.35 14.09
CA ASN A 178 16.54 19.23 15.16
C ASN A 178 15.66 20.39 14.64
N LYS A 179 14.80 20.11 13.66
CA LYS A 179 13.86 21.09 13.11
C LYS A 179 12.69 21.31 14.04
N THR A 180 11.99 22.43 13.86
CA THR A 180 10.64 22.59 14.41
C THR A 180 9.69 21.55 13.80
N ARG A 181 8.54 21.29 14.45
CA ARG A 181 7.52 20.38 13.90
C ARG A 181 7.10 20.74 12.48
N SER A 182 6.91 22.03 12.20
CA SER A 182 6.57 22.52 10.86
C SER A 182 7.70 22.29 9.85
N GLY A 183 8.97 22.48 10.26
CA GLY A 183 10.11 22.23 9.38
C GLY A 183 10.34 20.74 9.12
N ALA A 184 10.05 19.88 10.10
CA ALA A 184 10.10 18.42 9.94
C ALA A 184 9.00 17.91 9.01
N GLU A 185 7.79 18.45 9.12
CA GLU A 185 6.67 18.16 8.21
C GLU A 185 6.97 18.58 6.77
N GLU A 186 7.51 19.79 6.56
CA GLU A 186 7.90 20.26 5.23
C GLU A 186 9.00 19.37 4.62
N TYR A 187 9.98 18.98 5.42
CA TYR A 187 11.04 18.07 5.00
C TYR A 187 10.49 16.69 4.58
N ALA A 188 9.69 16.06 5.43
CA ALA A 188 9.10 14.75 5.15
C ALA A 188 8.17 14.78 3.92
N THR A 189 7.41 15.87 3.76
CA THR A 189 6.56 16.08 2.59
C THR A 189 7.39 16.12 1.31
N LYS A 190 8.46 16.93 1.26
CA LYS A 190 9.34 17.02 0.09
C LYS A 190 10.06 15.72 -0.22
N LEU A 191 10.46 14.97 0.81
CA LEU A 191 11.19 13.72 0.65
C LEU A 191 10.32 12.59 0.11
N CYS A 192 9.07 12.48 0.59
CA CYS A 192 8.26 11.28 0.41
C CYS A 192 7.01 11.48 -0.45
N LEU A 193 6.53 12.72 -0.61
CA LEU A 193 5.30 13.05 -1.33
C LEU A 193 5.52 13.98 -2.54
N GLY A 194 6.67 14.66 -2.58
CA GLY A 194 7.08 15.61 -3.62
C GLY A 194 7.63 14.99 -4.89
#